data_AF-A0A9C6WL75-F1
#
_entry.id   AF-A0A9C6WL75-F1
#
_cell.length_a   1.000
_cell.length_b   1.000
_cell.length_c   1.000
_cell.angle_alpha   90.00
_cell.angle_beta   90.00
_cell.angle_gamma   90.00
#
_symmetry.space_group_name_H-M   'P 1'
#
loop_
_entity.id
_entity.type
_entity.pdbx_description
1 polymer ?
#
loop_
_entity_poly.entity_id
_entity_poly.type
_entity_poly.pdbx_seq_one_letter_code
_entity_poly.pdbx_strand_id
1 'polypeptide(L)'
;MAGNFSCGDGDGGQNSPEAVRGPKQSILKTVQQSSGSTGTGRPTDSLLVGNFTFSQEAARRALTKWVIRDEHPMSFVEQVGFYEFIAETQPLFKFYTRNTLRNDIEKMYEAEKAKLLKLLGKNSSRIAITTDMWSADCQNKGYMAITAHFIGESLHLIVELDGIQLI
;
A
#
# COMPACT_ATOMS: atom_id res chain seq x y z
N MET A 1 -27.99 0.17 16.17
CA MET A 1 -28.91 0.20 15.02
C MET A 1 -28.37 -0.79 14.02
N ALA A 2 -29.15 -1.79 13.62
CA ALA A 2 -28.77 -2.69 12.52
C ALA A 2 -29.15 -2.02 11.20
N GLY A 3 -28.20 -1.94 10.26
CA GLY A 3 -28.43 -1.42 8.91
C GLY A 3 -28.32 -2.55 7.90
N ASN A 4 -29.22 -2.60 6.92
CA ASN A 4 -29.09 -3.50 5.76
C ASN A 4 -28.32 -2.74 4.66
N PHE A 5 -27.24 -3.34 4.14
CA PHE A 5 -26.53 -2.82 2.99
C PHE A 5 -26.89 -3.61 1.73
N SER A 6 -27.49 -2.94 0.74
CA SER A 6 -27.66 -3.47 -0.61
C SER A 6 -26.40 -3.15 -1.43
N CYS A 7 -25.86 -4.13 -2.17
CA CYS A 7 -24.71 -3.91 -3.05
C CYS A 7 -25.06 -2.88 -4.14
N GLY A 8 -24.41 -1.72 -4.11
CA GLY A 8 -24.39 -0.76 -5.20
C GLY A 8 -23.12 -0.96 -6.05
N ASP A 9 -23.28 -0.86 -7.37
CA ASP A 9 -22.18 -0.83 -8.34
C ASP A 9 -21.33 0.44 -8.16
N GLY A 10 -20.02 0.30 -8.37
CA GLY A 10 -19.01 1.30 -8.04
C GLY A 10 -19.11 2.61 -8.83
N ASP A 11 -18.68 3.70 -8.18
CA ASP A 11 -18.37 4.95 -8.86
C ASP A 11 -16.97 5.43 -8.44
N GLY A 12 -16.15 5.70 -9.46
CA GLY A 12 -14.76 6.08 -9.35
C GLY A 12 -14.62 7.57 -9.10
N GLY A 13 -14.45 7.95 -7.83
CA GLY A 13 -14.07 9.30 -7.45
C GLY A 13 -12.61 9.62 -7.83
N GLN A 14 -12.43 10.43 -8.87
CA GLN A 14 -11.13 11.01 -9.22
C GLN A 14 -10.72 12.06 -8.19
N ASN A 15 -9.68 11.78 -7.39
CA ASN A 15 -9.01 12.79 -6.58
C ASN A 15 -7.81 13.39 -7.33
N SER A 16 -7.73 14.72 -7.33
CA SER A 16 -6.60 15.48 -7.88
C SER A 16 -5.28 15.14 -7.15
N PRO A 17 -4.14 15.14 -7.85
CA PRO A 17 -2.86 14.79 -7.24
C PRO A 17 -2.39 15.89 -6.29
N GLU A 18 -2.31 15.57 -5.00
CA GLU A 18 -1.56 16.37 -4.03
C GLU A 18 -0.06 16.25 -4.34
N ALA A 19 0.63 17.39 -4.40
CA ALA A 19 2.02 17.48 -4.82
C ALA A 19 2.95 16.78 -3.80
N VAL A 20 3.31 15.52 -4.07
CA VAL A 20 4.31 14.78 -3.31
C VAL A 20 5.68 15.43 -3.56
N ARG A 21 6.21 16.08 -2.52
CA ARG A 21 7.57 16.64 -2.52
C ARG A 21 8.57 15.48 -2.54
N GLY A 22 9.02 15.11 -3.73
CA GLY A 22 10.08 14.12 -3.93
C GLY A 22 11.41 14.54 -3.27
N PRO A 23 12.39 13.62 -3.18
CA PRO A 23 13.69 13.91 -2.61
C PRO A 23 14.31 15.11 -3.32
N LYS A 24 14.73 16.13 -2.56
CA LYS A 24 15.46 17.28 -3.10
C LYS A 24 16.74 16.76 -3.76
N GLN A 25 16.74 16.69 -5.08
CA GLN A 25 17.93 16.35 -5.85
C GLN A 25 18.89 17.53 -5.75
N SER A 26 19.94 17.37 -4.95
CA SER A 26 21.05 18.32 -4.90
C SER A 26 21.81 18.23 -6.23
N ILE A 27 21.80 19.32 -6.98
CA ILE A 27 22.53 19.53 -8.22
C ILE A 27 24.01 19.19 -7.99
N LEU A 28 24.52 18.15 -8.65
CA LEU A 28 25.96 17.88 -8.69
C LEU A 28 26.48 18.16 -10.11
N LYS A 29 27.10 19.34 -10.25
CA LYS A 29 28.08 19.60 -11.30
C LYS A 29 29.31 18.76 -11.01
N THR A 30 29.78 17.98 -11.97
CA THR A 30 31.23 17.81 -12.23
C THR A 30 31.42 17.37 -13.68
N VAL A 31 32.09 18.23 -14.43
CA VAL A 31 32.60 18.00 -15.78
C VAL A 31 33.82 17.08 -15.68
N GLN A 32 33.90 16.04 -16.51
CA GLN A 32 35.17 15.59 -17.08
C GLN A 32 34.95 14.90 -18.43
N GLN A 33 35.63 15.43 -19.45
CA GLN A 33 35.61 15.03 -20.85
C GLN A 33 36.45 13.78 -21.10
N SER A 34 36.00 12.89 -21.98
CA SER A 34 36.87 12.24 -22.98
C SER A 34 36.07 11.61 -24.15
N SER A 35 36.13 12.31 -25.29
CA SER A 35 36.32 11.82 -26.67
C SER A 35 35.71 10.48 -27.17
N GLY A 36 34.64 10.60 -27.97
CA GLY A 36 34.58 10.19 -29.39
C GLY A 36 34.26 8.73 -29.79
N SER A 37 33.07 8.49 -30.36
CA SER A 37 32.91 7.71 -31.62
C SER A 37 31.55 7.99 -32.30
N THR A 38 31.57 8.04 -33.62
CA THR A 38 30.46 8.38 -34.52
C THR A 38 29.62 7.13 -34.83
N GLY A 39 28.30 7.19 -34.59
CA GLY A 39 27.34 6.15 -35.00
C GLY A 39 25.92 6.71 -35.07
N THR A 40 25.31 6.66 -36.26
CA THR A 40 23.93 7.11 -36.51
C THR A 40 22.93 6.11 -35.93
N GLY A 41 22.36 6.43 -34.77
CA GLY A 41 21.26 5.71 -34.13
C GLY A 41 20.38 6.70 -33.35
N ARG A 42 19.07 6.41 -33.28
CA ARG A 42 18.06 7.19 -32.53
C ARG A 42 18.59 7.52 -31.12
N PRO A 43 18.53 8.77 -30.63
CA PRO A 43 19.06 9.09 -29.32
C PRO A 43 18.16 8.48 -28.24
N THR A 44 18.50 7.29 -27.77
CA THR A 44 18.11 6.83 -26.44
C THR A 44 18.93 7.64 -25.46
N ASP A 45 18.32 8.61 -24.79
CA ASP A 45 18.97 9.50 -23.83
C ASP A 45 19.35 8.67 -22.58
N SER A 46 20.45 7.93 -22.68
CA SER A 46 20.93 7.01 -21.64
C SER A 46 21.78 7.80 -20.65
N LEU A 47 21.17 8.19 -19.54
CA LEU A 47 21.86 8.84 -18.44
C LEU A 47 22.42 7.77 -17.49
N LEU A 48 23.75 7.67 -17.43
CA LEU A 48 24.42 6.83 -16.44
C LEU A 48 24.35 7.52 -15.06
N VAL A 49 23.45 7.03 -14.22
CA VAL A 49 23.31 7.47 -12.83
C VAL A 49 24.37 6.75 -11.99
N GLY A 50 25.22 7.50 -11.28
CA GLY A 50 26.25 6.95 -10.38
C GLY A 50 25.67 6.13 -9.21
N ASN A 51 26.53 5.34 -8.53
CA ASN A 51 26.27 4.39 -7.43
C ASN A 51 24.83 4.32 -6.85
N PHE A 52 23.89 3.81 -7.64
CA PHE A 52 22.56 3.42 -7.17
C PHE A 52 22.54 1.91 -6.90
N THR A 53 22.14 1.50 -5.70
CA THR A 53 21.95 0.10 -5.34
C THR A 53 20.47 -0.21 -5.21
N PHE A 54 19.97 -1.12 -6.04
CA PHE A 54 18.59 -1.58 -5.97
C PHE A 54 18.40 -2.57 -4.80
N SER A 55 17.38 -2.35 -3.97
CA SER A 55 16.91 -3.33 -2.97
C SER A 55 15.53 -3.83 -3.36
N GLN A 56 15.46 -5.13 -3.66
CA GLN A 56 14.21 -5.82 -3.96
C GLN A 56 13.23 -5.75 -2.78
N GLU A 57 13.73 -5.88 -1.56
CA GLU A 57 12.90 -5.90 -0.35
C GLU A 57 12.29 -4.52 -0.09
N ALA A 58 13.04 -3.45 -0.35
CA ALA A 58 12.53 -2.08 -0.22
C ALA A 58 11.44 -1.78 -1.25
N ALA A 59 11.67 -2.13 -2.52
CA ALA A 59 10.69 -1.96 -3.60
C ALA A 59 9.41 -2.77 -3.33
N ARG A 60 9.56 -4.04 -2.89
CA ARG A 60 8.43 -4.89 -2.53
C ARG A 60 7.61 -4.32 -1.37
N ARG A 61 8.26 -3.84 -0.29
CA ARG A 61 7.54 -3.16 0.81
C ARG A 61 6.82 -1.90 0.35
N ALA A 62 7.41 -1.12 -0.56
CA ALA A 62 6.77 0.07 -1.11
C ALA A 62 5.52 -0.29 -1.94
N LEU A 63 5.62 -1.30 -2.80
CA LEU A 63 4.49 -1.81 -3.58
C LEU A 63 3.36 -2.35 -2.69
N THR A 64 3.67 -3.14 -1.67
CA THR A 64 2.64 -3.64 -0.74
C THR A 64 1.96 -2.50 0.02
N LYS A 65 2.70 -1.46 0.42
CA LYS A 65 2.10 -0.26 1.05
C LYS A 65 1.21 0.52 0.08
N TRP A 66 1.58 0.58 -1.19
CA TRP A 66 0.76 1.23 -2.21
C TRP A 66 -0.56 0.49 -2.40
N VAL A 67 -0.51 -0.84 -2.54
CA VAL A 67 -1.71 -1.69 -2.65
C VAL A 67 -2.65 -1.48 -1.46
N ILE A 68 -2.13 -1.44 -0.23
CA ILE A 68 -2.95 -1.24 0.98
C ILE A 68 -3.55 0.17 1.01
N ARG A 69 -2.75 1.20 0.69
CA ARG A 69 -3.19 2.60 0.79
C ARG A 69 -4.31 2.92 -0.19
N ASP A 70 -4.20 2.41 -1.41
CA ASP A 70 -5.11 2.74 -2.51
C ASP A 70 -6.12 1.60 -2.76
N GLU A 71 -6.24 0.66 -1.81
CA GLU A 71 -7.19 -0.46 -1.80
C GLU A 71 -7.21 -1.27 -3.11
N HIS A 72 -6.04 -1.45 -3.72
CA HIS A 72 -5.94 -2.19 -4.97
C HIS A 72 -6.27 -3.67 -4.78
N PRO A 73 -6.96 -4.30 -5.75
CA PRO A 73 -7.18 -5.74 -5.70
C PRO A 73 -5.82 -6.44 -5.70
N MET A 74 -5.71 -7.54 -4.96
CA MET A 74 -4.42 -8.24 -4.84
C MET A 74 -3.89 -8.76 -6.20
N SER A 75 -4.76 -8.94 -7.19
CA SER A 75 -4.38 -9.30 -8.57
C SER A 75 -3.68 -8.17 -9.33
N PHE A 76 -3.62 -6.96 -8.78
CA PHE A 76 -2.94 -5.79 -9.36
C PHE A 76 -1.50 -6.10 -9.75
N VAL A 77 -0.75 -6.79 -8.88
CA VAL A 77 0.65 -7.16 -9.13
C VAL A 77 0.83 -8.19 -10.25
N GLU A 78 -0.26 -8.81 -10.71
CA GLU A 78 -0.28 -9.79 -11.78
C GLU A 78 -0.77 -9.20 -13.13
N GLN A 79 -1.09 -7.91 -13.18
CA GLN A 79 -1.59 -7.26 -14.40
C GLN A 79 -0.47 -7.02 -15.42
N VAL A 80 -0.71 -7.38 -16.67
CA VAL A 80 0.27 -7.26 -17.78
C VAL A 80 0.82 -5.84 -17.92
N GLY A 81 -0.05 -4.82 -17.87
CA GLY A 81 0.39 -3.42 -17.99
C GLY A 81 1.32 -2.98 -16.84
N PHE A 82 1.12 -3.51 -15.63
CA PHE A 82 2.03 -3.26 -14.52
C PHE A 82 3.38 -3.94 -14.72
N TYR A 83 3.38 -5.17 -15.26
CA TYR A 83 4.62 -5.86 -15.64
C TYR A 83 5.43 -5.06 -16.66
N GLU A 84 4.80 -4.62 -17.74
CA GLU A 84 5.45 -3.85 -18.80
C GLU A 84 6.05 -2.55 -18.24
N PHE A 85 5.28 -1.81 -17.43
CA PHE A 85 5.76 -0.57 -16.80
C PHE A 85 6.98 -0.79 -15.89
N ILE A 86 6.97 -1.83 -15.05
CA ILE A 86 8.08 -2.10 -14.14
C ILE A 86 9.30 -2.66 -14.89
N ALA A 87 9.09 -3.45 -15.95
CA ALA A 87 10.19 -3.94 -16.78
C ALA A 87 10.97 -2.79 -17.45
N GLU A 88 10.28 -1.75 -17.90
CA GLU A 88 10.93 -0.56 -18.49
C GLU A 88 11.58 0.36 -17.43
N THR A 89 11.00 0.45 -16.23
CA THR A 89 11.47 1.40 -15.19
C THR A 89 12.53 0.81 -14.26
N GLN A 90 12.45 -0.48 -13.93
CA GLN A 90 13.40 -1.18 -13.07
C GLN A 90 13.51 -2.66 -13.46
N PRO A 91 14.39 -3.00 -14.43
CA PRO A 91 14.56 -4.36 -14.93
C PRO A 91 15.00 -5.39 -13.87
N LEU A 92 15.61 -4.96 -12.77
CA LEU A 92 16.05 -5.85 -11.70
C LEU A 92 14.91 -6.27 -10.76
N PHE A 93 13.73 -5.68 -10.89
CA PHE A 93 12.60 -5.98 -10.03
C PHE A 93 12.05 -7.39 -10.32
N LYS A 94 12.08 -8.24 -9.29
CA LYS A 94 11.47 -9.57 -9.33
C LYS A 94 10.00 -9.48 -8.95
N PHE A 95 9.14 -9.79 -9.90
CA PHE A 95 7.71 -9.88 -9.67
C PHE A 95 7.35 -11.04 -8.75
N TYR A 96 6.17 -10.93 -8.14
CA TYR A 96 5.65 -11.91 -7.21
C TYR A 96 4.15 -12.05 -7.38
N THR A 97 3.63 -13.19 -6.92
CA THR A 97 2.23 -13.55 -7.09
C THR A 97 1.33 -12.82 -6.10
N ARG A 98 0.03 -12.81 -6.41
CA ARG A 98 -1.03 -12.38 -5.50
C ARG A 98 -0.93 -13.03 -4.11
N ASN A 99 -0.61 -14.32 -4.06
CA ASN A 99 -0.46 -15.05 -2.79
C ASN A 99 0.74 -14.52 -1.98
N THR A 100 1.80 -14.15 -2.68
CA THR A 100 2.99 -13.55 -2.05
C THR A 100 2.68 -12.16 -1.51
N LEU A 101 1.91 -11.35 -2.26
CA LEU A 101 1.41 -10.05 -1.82
C LEU A 101 0.56 -10.18 -0.56
N ARG A 102 -0.39 -11.12 -0.55
CA ARG A 102 -1.24 -11.41 0.60
C ARG A 102 -0.41 -11.72 1.84
N ASN A 103 0.58 -12.60 1.73
CA ASN A 103 1.46 -12.95 2.85
C ASN A 103 2.25 -11.73 3.38
N ASP A 104 2.62 -10.78 2.52
CA ASP A 104 3.29 -9.56 2.96
C ASP A 104 2.35 -8.59 3.67
N ILE A 105 1.11 -8.47 3.19
CA ILE A 105 0.06 -7.70 3.85
C ILE A 105 -0.20 -8.28 5.25
N GLU A 106 -0.37 -9.60 5.36
CA GLU A 106 -0.57 -10.30 6.63
C GLU A 106 0.59 -10.04 7.61
N LYS A 107 1.85 -10.08 7.14
CA LYS A 107 3.02 -9.76 7.98
C LYS A 107 3.03 -8.32 8.46
N MET A 108 2.67 -7.37 7.60
CA MET A 108 2.60 -5.96 7.99
C MET A 108 1.45 -5.72 8.98
N TYR A 109 0.32 -6.39 8.78
CA TYR A 109 -0.80 -6.37 9.72
C TYR A 109 -0.39 -6.90 11.10
N GLU A 110 0.21 -8.09 11.19
CA GLU A 110 0.63 -8.64 12.49
C GLU A 110 1.68 -7.75 13.18
N ALA A 111 2.59 -7.13 12.42
CA ALA A 111 3.54 -6.17 12.96
C ALA A 111 2.83 -4.92 13.52
N GLU A 112 1.83 -4.38 12.82
CA GLU A 112 1.09 -3.20 13.26
C GLU A 112 0.17 -3.50 14.44
N LYS A 113 -0.51 -4.65 14.40
CA LYS A 113 -1.30 -5.19 15.52
C LYS A 113 -0.46 -5.38 16.77
N ALA A 114 0.76 -5.91 16.67
CA ALA A 114 1.66 -6.04 17.81
C ALA A 114 2.04 -4.68 18.43
N LYS A 115 2.29 -3.66 17.59
CA LYS A 115 2.53 -2.29 18.07
C LYS A 115 1.29 -1.72 18.76
N LEU A 116 0.12 -1.94 18.18
CA LEU A 116 -1.15 -1.49 18.72
C LEU A 116 -1.44 -2.13 20.08
N LEU A 117 -1.28 -3.45 20.21
CA LEU A 117 -1.46 -4.16 21.47
C LEU A 117 -0.49 -3.65 22.55
N LYS A 118 0.76 -3.34 22.17
CA LYS A 118 1.73 -2.72 23.08
C LYS A 118 1.31 -1.30 23.50
N LEU A 119 0.71 -0.52 22.60
CA LEU A 119 0.18 0.81 22.91
C LEU A 119 -1.00 0.71 23.88
N LEU A 120 -1.96 -0.19 23.61
CA LEU A 120 -3.12 -0.43 24.45
C LEU A 120 -2.73 -0.98 25.83
N GLY A 121 -1.74 -1.88 25.90
CA GLY A 121 -1.25 -2.42 27.18
C GLY A 121 -0.55 -1.38 28.07
N LYS A 122 -0.08 -0.27 27.50
CA LYS A 122 0.47 0.87 28.26
C LYS A 122 -0.58 1.91 28.61
N ASN A 123 -1.75 1.85 27.99
CA ASN A 123 -2.79 2.83 28.19
C ASN A 123 -3.45 2.63 29.56
N SER A 124 -3.42 3.66 30.41
CA SER A 124 -4.11 3.68 31.70
C SER A 124 -5.52 4.27 31.62
N SER A 125 -5.94 4.75 30.44
CA SER A 125 -7.26 5.34 30.25
C SER A 125 -8.35 4.28 30.02
N ARG A 126 -9.61 4.71 30.12
CA ARG A 126 -10.77 3.86 29.83
C ARG A 126 -10.87 3.61 28.32
N ILE A 127 -11.22 2.39 27.96
CA ILE A 127 -11.51 1.97 26.58
C ILE A 127 -13.02 1.78 26.47
N ALA A 128 -13.66 2.49 25.54
CA ALA A 128 -15.05 2.29 25.18
C ALA A 128 -15.11 1.42 23.92
N ILE A 129 -15.85 0.32 23.98
CA ILE A 129 -16.01 -0.60 22.85
C ILE A 129 -17.42 -0.41 22.27
N THR A 130 -17.50 -0.19 20.97
CA THR A 130 -18.74 -0.15 20.20
C THR A 130 -18.76 -1.34 19.26
N THR A 131 -19.96 -1.86 19.02
CA THR A 131 -20.18 -3.00 18.14
C THR A 131 -21.32 -2.65 17.21
N ASP A 132 -21.06 -2.78 15.92
CA ASP A 132 -22.01 -2.58 14.85
C ASP A 132 -22.19 -3.90 14.09
N MET A 133 -23.44 -4.22 13.79
CA MET A 133 -23.81 -5.46 13.11
C MET A 133 -24.63 -5.13 11.88
N TRP A 134 -24.36 -5.84 10.80
CA TRP A 134 -25.12 -5.75 9.56
C TRP A 134 -25.24 -7.12 8.90
N SER A 135 -26.27 -7.31 8.09
CA SER A 135 -26.40 -8.49 7.23
C SER A 135 -26.18 -8.08 5.77
N ALA A 136 -25.40 -8.88 5.04
CA ALA A 136 -25.35 -8.78 3.59
C ALA A 136 -26.34 -9.77 2.99
N ASP A 137 -27.46 -9.25 2.48
CA ASP A 137 -28.54 -10.04 1.89
C ASP A 137 -28.03 -10.86 0.69
N CYS A 138 -27.07 -10.32 -0.06
CA CYS A 138 -26.47 -10.97 -1.22
C CYS A 138 -25.61 -12.20 -0.89
N GLN A 139 -25.14 -12.33 0.35
CA GLN A 139 -24.31 -13.47 0.76
C GLN A 139 -24.97 -14.34 1.83
N ASN A 140 -26.15 -13.95 2.32
CA ASN A 140 -26.82 -14.55 3.48
C ASN A 140 -25.86 -14.66 4.69
N LYS A 141 -25.11 -13.58 4.94
CA LYS A 141 -24.06 -13.53 5.97
C LYS A 141 -24.28 -12.34 6.89
N GLY A 142 -24.19 -12.59 8.19
CA GLY A 142 -24.10 -11.56 9.21
C GLY A 142 -22.65 -11.17 9.45
N TYR A 143 -22.41 -9.86 9.53
CA TYR A 143 -21.13 -9.25 9.83
C TYR A 143 -21.26 -8.42 11.10
N MET A 144 -20.13 -8.29 11.79
CA MET A 144 -20.00 -7.48 12.98
C MET A 144 -18.63 -6.80 12.96
N ALA A 145 -18.62 -5.48 13.10
CA ALA A 145 -17.42 -4.74 13.42
C ALA A 145 -17.41 -4.38 14.90
N ILE A 146 -16.19 -4.32 15.45
CA ILE A 146 -15.93 -4.00 16.85
C ILE A 146 -14.91 -2.86 16.83
N THR A 147 -15.36 -1.67 17.20
CA THR A 147 -14.51 -0.50 17.27
C THR A 147 -14.16 -0.19 18.72
N ALA A 148 -12.88 0.03 19.01
CA ALA A 148 -12.41 0.41 20.34
C ALA A 148 -11.94 1.87 20.34
N HIS A 149 -12.62 2.72 21.12
CA HIS A 149 -12.27 4.10 21.35
C HIS A 149 -11.51 4.22 22.68
N PHE A 150 -10.34 4.85 22.69
CA PHE A 150 -9.58 5.10 23.91
C PHE A 150 -8.92 6.48 23.84
N ILE A 151 -8.63 7.06 25.01
CA ILE A 151 -7.96 8.37 25.09
C ILE A 151 -6.45 8.10 25.19
N GLY A 152 -5.69 8.48 24.16
CA GLY A 152 -4.23 8.40 24.08
C GLY A 152 -3.61 9.67 23.47
N GLU A 153 -2.28 9.72 23.33
CA GLU A 153 -1.54 10.89 22.81
C GLU A 153 -1.79 11.19 21.31
N SER A 154 -2.33 10.23 20.55
CA SER A 154 -2.78 10.42 19.17
C SER A 154 -4.09 9.65 18.93
N LEU A 155 -5.20 10.40 18.83
CA LEU A 155 -6.54 9.90 18.53
C LEU A 155 -6.63 9.50 17.05
N HIS A 156 -6.89 8.21 16.79
CA HIS A 156 -7.99 7.67 15.94
C HIS A 156 -7.64 6.21 15.61
N LEU A 157 -8.32 5.24 16.24
CA LEU A 157 -8.31 3.86 15.77
C LEU A 157 -9.72 3.51 15.33
N ILE A 158 -9.92 3.34 14.03
CA ILE A 158 -10.97 2.48 13.51
C ILE A 158 -10.29 1.13 13.35
N VAL A 159 -10.65 0.17 14.18
CA VAL A 159 -10.36 -1.24 13.88
C VAL A 159 -11.50 -1.69 13.00
N GLU A 160 -11.37 -1.46 11.69
CA GLU A 160 -12.25 -2.07 10.71
C GLU A 160 -11.78 -3.53 10.59
N LEU A 161 -12.46 -4.42 11.32
CA LEU A 161 -12.39 -5.83 11.01
C LEU A 161 -13.31 -6.03 9.81
N ASP A 162 -12.74 -6.35 8.65
CA ASP A 162 -13.48 -6.99 7.56
C ASP A 162 -14.28 -8.13 8.19
N GLY A 163 -15.60 -7.97 8.19
CA GLY A 163 -16.46 -8.46 9.26
C GLY A 163 -16.25 -9.93 9.63
N ILE A 164 -16.33 -10.20 10.94
CA ILE A 164 -16.37 -11.57 11.45
C ILE A 164 -17.66 -12.22 10.94
N GLN A 165 -17.51 -13.30 10.18
CA GLN A 165 -18.63 -14.16 9.79
C GLN A 165 -19.25 -14.76 11.06
N LEU A 166 -20.48 -14.38 11.37
CA LEU A 166 -21.26 -15.11 12.38
C LEU A 166 -21.77 -16.40 11.73
N ILE A 167 -21.45 -17.53 12.38
CA ILE A 167 -21.98 -18.88 12.09
C ILE A 167 -23.44 -18.99 12.51
#